data_AF-A0A1C9C857-F1
#
_entry.id   AF-A0A1C9C857-F1
#
_cell.length_a   1.000
_cell.length_b   1.000
_cell.length_c   1.000
_cell.angle_alpha   90.00
_cell.angle_beta   90.00
_cell.angle_gamma   90.00
#
_symmetry.space_group_name_H-M   'P 1'
#
loop_
_entity.id
_entity.type
_entity.pdbx_description
1 polymer ?
#
loop_
_entity_poly.entity_id
_entity_poly.type
_entity_poly.pdbx_seq_one_letter_code
_entity_poly.pdbx_strand_id
1 'polypeptide(L)'
;MYMSNTSYHIIEMDNYYCLIRTKSLNINLYFFSCRFDSTNQYPICLTSNSSNKIYELMKYHNKFLNLSLTHLLYLGRELYKAELAIQIGQLYIQN
;
A
#
# COMPACT_ATOMS: atom_id res chain seq x y z
N MET A 1 -8.25 -3.66 45.90
CA MET A 1 -7.11 -3.00 45.24
C MET A 1 -7.17 -3.41 43.78
N TYR A 2 -7.63 -2.50 42.93
CA TYR A 2 -7.79 -2.74 41.50
C TYR A 2 -6.43 -2.83 40.82
N MET A 3 -6.27 -3.78 39.90
CA MET A 3 -5.69 -3.49 38.59
C MET A 3 -6.38 -4.35 37.54
N SER A 4 -7.26 -3.69 36.81
CA SER A 4 -7.89 -4.13 35.58
C SER A 4 -6.83 -4.27 34.49
N ASN A 5 -6.52 -5.48 34.06
CA ASN A 5 -5.83 -5.69 32.79
C ASN A 5 -6.86 -5.53 31.67
N THR A 6 -7.00 -4.29 31.20
CA THR A 6 -7.64 -3.98 29.94
C THR A 6 -6.89 -4.73 28.84
N SER A 7 -7.55 -5.74 28.26
CA SER A 7 -7.17 -6.36 27.01
C SER A 7 -7.25 -5.28 25.92
N TYR A 8 -6.14 -4.59 25.68
CA TYR A 8 -6.00 -3.79 24.47
C TYR A 8 -6.19 -4.77 23.31
N HIS A 9 -7.27 -4.57 22.55
CA HIS A 9 -7.34 -5.10 21.20
C HIS A 9 -6.15 -4.50 20.46
N ILE A 10 -5.05 -5.24 20.38
CA ILE A 10 -3.97 -4.91 19.47
C ILE A 10 -4.63 -5.04 18.09
N ILE A 11 -4.95 -3.91 17.48
CA ILE A 11 -5.23 -3.87 16.05
C ILE A 11 -3.91 -4.33 15.43
N GLU A 12 -3.83 -5.58 14.99
CA GLU A 12 -2.72 -6.06 14.18
C GLU A 12 -2.73 -5.23 12.90
N MET A 13 -2.01 -4.12 12.93
CA MET A 13 -1.67 -3.39 11.74
C MET A 13 -0.67 -4.24 10.97
N ASP A 14 -0.89 -4.37 9.66
CA ASP A 14 0.07 -5.09 8.83
C ASP A 14 1.45 -4.45 8.98
N ASN A 15 2.49 -5.30 9.01
CA ASN A 15 3.88 -4.86 9.07
C ASN A 15 4.39 -4.34 7.71
N TYR A 16 3.51 -3.72 6.94
CA TYR A 16 3.76 -3.23 5.60
C TYR A 16 3.15 -1.84 5.45
N TYR A 17 3.76 -1.00 4.63
CA TYR A 17 3.15 0.26 4.22
C TYR A 17 3.28 0.45 2.71
N CYS A 18 2.30 1.14 2.13
CA CYS A 18 2.23 1.42 0.71
C CYS A 18 2.24 2.93 0.48
N LEU A 19 2.99 3.39 -0.51
CA LEU A 19 2.96 4.76 -1.01
C LEU A 19 2.60 4.75 -2.49
N ILE A 20 1.52 5.45 -2.84
CA ILE A 20 1.05 5.60 -4.21
C ILE A 20 1.23 7.05 -4.65
N ARG A 21 1.78 7.24 -5.85
CA ARG A 21 1.86 8.54 -6.51
C ARG A 21 1.70 8.40 -8.00
N THR A 22 1.22 9.43 -8.67
CA THR A 22 1.27 9.50 -10.13
C THR A 22 2.49 10.29 -10.58
N LYS A 23 3.07 9.88 -11.72
CA LYS A 23 4.11 10.64 -12.41
C LYS A 23 3.80 10.57 -13.91
N SER A 24 3.50 11.73 -14.50
CA SER A 24 2.95 11.81 -15.86
C SER A 24 1.70 10.91 -16.00
N LEU A 25 1.73 9.93 -16.90
CA LEU A 25 0.61 9.01 -17.17
C LEU A 25 0.76 7.65 -16.45
N ASN A 26 1.63 7.56 -15.46
CA ASN A 26 1.90 6.32 -14.72
C ASN A 26 1.55 6.45 -13.25
N ILE A 27 0.99 5.38 -12.70
CA ILE A 27 0.84 5.11 -11.28
C ILE A 27 2.10 4.38 -10.81
N ASN A 28 2.71 4.89 -9.74
CA ASN A 28 3.81 4.25 -9.03
C ASN A 28 3.32 3.82 -7.66
N LEU A 29 3.47 2.53 -7.36
CA LEU A 29 3.18 1.94 -6.06
C LEU A 29 4.49 1.46 -5.44
N TYR A 30 4.82 1.98 -4.26
CA TYR A 30 5.96 1.58 -3.46
C TYR A 30 5.46 0.78 -2.27
N PHE A 31 5.93 -0.45 -2.14
CA PHE A 31 5.56 -1.37 -1.08
C PHE A 31 6.76 -1.62 -0.17
N PHE A 32 6.61 -1.30 1.11
CA PHE A 32 7.66 -1.37 2.11
C PHE A 32 7.30 -2.38 3.18
N SER A 33 8.32 -3.05 3.70
CA SER A 33 8.22 -3.93 4.87
C SER A 33 8.75 -3.17 6.08
N CYS A 34 7.98 -3.13 7.16
CA CYS A 34 8.33 -2.46 8.41
C CYS A 34 9.29 -3.27 9.29
N ARG A 35 9.74 -4.45 8.84
CA ARG A 35 10.73 -5.25 9.58
C ARG A 35 12.09 -4.56 9.54
N PHE A 36 12.53 -4.08 10.71
CA PHE A 36 13.77 -3.33 10.96
C PHE A 36 15.08 -4.13 10.80
N ASP A 37 15.02 -5.40 10.41
CA ASP A 37 16.15 -6.32 10.60
C ASP A 37 17.21 -6.34 9.49
N SER A 38 17.13 -5.46 8.48
CA SER A 38 18.26 -5.33 7.55
C SER A 38 18.41 -3.94 6.97
N THR A 39 19.64 -3.43 7.03
CA THR A 39 20.09 -2.09 6.61
C THR A 39 19.99 -1.82 5.11
N ASN A 40 19.28 -2.65 4.33
CA ASN A 40 19.24 -2.62 2.86
C ASN A 40 17.90 -3.08 2.25
N GLN A 41 16.76 -2.87 2.92
CA GLN A 41 15.45 -3.18 2.31
C GLN A 41 14.98 -2.06 1.37
N TYR A 42 15.23 -2.26 0.08
CA TYR A 42 14.59 -1.46 -0.96
C TYR A 42 13.10 -1.82 -1.07
N PRO A 43 12.21 -0.83 -1.28
CA PRO A 43 10.81 -1.10 -1.54
C PRO A 43 10.62 -1.87 -2.84
N ILE A 44 9.59 -2.69 -2.89
CA ILE A 44 9.08 -3.19 -4.16
C ILE A 44 8.39 -2.01 -4.86
N CYS A 45 8.85 -1.67 -6.05
CA CYS A 45 8.27 -0.61 -6.87
C CYS A 45 7.50 -1.24 -8.04
N LEU A 46 6.19 -1.03 -8.07
CA LEU A 46 5.34 -1.39 -9.20
C LEU A 46 4.99 -0.11 -9.96
N THR A 47 5.15 -0.12 -11.28
CA THR A 47 4.85 1.04 -12.13
C THR A 47 4.02 0.60 -13.31
N SER A 48 2.91 1.29 -13.56
CA SER A 48 2.06 1.03 -14.71
C SER A 48 1.18 2.21 -15.07
N ASN A 49 0.62 2.20 -16.26
CA ASN A 49 -0.29 3.23 -16.75
C ASN A 49 -1.77 2.96 -16.41
N SER A 50 -2.05 1.92 -15.62
CA SER A 50 -3.41 1.59 -15.18
C SER A 50 -3.37 0.83 -13.85
N SER A 51 -4.33 1.11 -12.97
CA SER A 51 -4.54 0.42 -11.70
C SER A 51 -4.76 -1.09 -11.88
N ASN A 52 -5.40 -1.52 -12.98
CA ASN A 52 -5.64 -2.93 -13.26
C ASN A 52 -4.33 -3.70 -13.48
N LYS A 53 -3.39 -3.10 -14.21
CA LYS A 53 -2.06 -3.68 -14.41
C LYS A 53 -1.23 -3.68 -13.14
N ILE A 54 -1.36 -2.66 -12.28
CA ILE A 54 -0.74 -2.69 -10.94
C ILE A 54 -1.29 -3.87 -10.14
N TYR A 55 -2.60 -4.10 -10.16
CA TYR A 55 -3.22 -5.24 -9.49
C TYR A 55 -2.75 -6.59 -10.05
N GLU A 56 -2.60 -6.72 -11.37
CA GLU A 56 -1.99 -7.91 -11.99
C GLU A 56 -0.55 -8.13 -11.49
N LEU A 57 0.27 -7.08 -11.46
CA LEU A 57 1.63 -7.14 -10.94
C LEU A 57 1.67 -7.55 -9.46
N MET A 58 0.72 -7.05 -8.65
CA MET A 58 0.62 -7.42 -7.24
C MET A 58 0.37 -8.92 -7.06
N LYS A 59 -0.40 -9.57 -7.94
CA LYS A 59 -0.67 -11.03 -7.86
C LYS A 59 0.59 -11.87 -8.02
N TYR A 60 1.58 -11.38 -8.77
CA TYR A 60 2.85 -12.09 -8.96
C TYR A 60 3.82 -11.96 -7.77
N HIS A 61 3.52 -11.08 -6.81
CA HIS A 61 4.38 -10.83 -5.66
C HIS A 61 3.76 -11.39 -4.36
N ASN A 62 4.34 -12.48 -3.86
CA ASN A 62 3.87 -13.19 -2.66
C ASN A 62 3.72 -12.30 -1.41
N LYS A 63 4.45 -11.18 -1.31
CA LYS A 63 4.34 -10.27 -0.15
C LYS A 63 2.97 -9.59 -0.05
N PHE A 64 2.26 -9.38 -1.16
CA PHE A 64 0.92 -8.78 -1.13
C PHE A 64 -0.15 -9.76 -0.64
N LEU A 65 0.12 -11.08 -0.65
CA LEU A 65 -0.77 -12.09 -0.08
C LEU A 65 -0.87 -11.99 1.45
N ASN A 66 0.10 -11.34 2.09
CA ASN A 66 0.13 -11.16 3.55
C ASN A 66 -0.61 -9.90 4.02
N LEU A 67 -1.25 -9.15 3.11
CA LEU A 67 -2.00 -7.95 3.48
C LEU A 67 -3.38 -8.34 4.04
N SER A 68 -3.77 -7.69 5.13
CA SER A 68 -5.12 -7.76 5.64
C SER A 68 -6.13 -7.23 4.61
N LEU A 69 -7.37 -7.70 4.70
CA LEU A 69 -8.47 -7.19 3.88
C LEU A 69 -8.62 -5.67 4.00
N THR A 70 -8.42 -5.13 5.21
CA THR A 70 -8.49 -3.69 5.47
C THR A 70 -7.42 -2.92 4.68
N HIS A 71 -6.18 -3.41 4.64
CA HIS A 71 -5.14 -2.79 3.82
C HIS A 71 -5.40 -2.94 2.33
N LEU A 72 -5.92 -4.09 1.87
CA LEU A 72 -6.27 -4.29 0.47
C LEU A 72 -7.38 -3.32 0.02
N LEU A 73 -8.41 -3.10 0.86
CA LEU A 73 -9.47 -2.13 0.60
C LEU A 73 -8.94 -0.69 0.59
N TYR A 74 -8.10 -0.33 1.56
CA TYR A 74 -7.42 0.96 1.57
C TYR A 74 -6.62 1.16 0.28
N LEU A 75 -5.82 0.17 -0.10
CA LEU A 75 -4.97 0.23 -1.29
C LEU A 75 -5.79 0.37 -2.58
N GLY A 76 -6.89 -0.38 -2.70
CA GLY A 76 -7.81 -0.26 -3.83
C GLY A 76 -8.38 1.15 -3.95
N ARG A 77 -8.77 1.78 -2.83
CA ARG A 77 -9.24 3.17 -2.80
C ARG A 77 -8.18 4.16 -3.28
N GLU A 78 -6.95 4.01 -2.80
CA GLU A 78 -5.84 4.91 -3.17
C GLU A 78 -5.41 4.72 -4.64
N LEU A 79 -5.40 3.49 -5.16
CA LEU A 79 -5.17 3.22 -6.58
C LEU A 79 -6.27 3.83 -7.47
N TYR A 80 -7.53 3.75 -7.03
CA TYR A 80 -8.63 4.34 -7.76
C TYR A 80 -8.53 5.87 -7.84
N LYS A 81 -8.16 6.53 -6.72
CA LYS A 81 -7.88 7.98 -6.73
C LYS A 81 -6.75 8.35 -7.69
N ALA A 82 -5.67 7.56 -7.72
CA ALA A 82 -4.55 7.77 -8.63
C ALA A 82 -4.96 7.63 -10.11
N GLU A 83 -5.80 6.64 -10.43
CA GLU A 83 -6.35 6.46 -11.78
C GLU A 83 -7.21 7.66 -12.19
N LEU A 84 -8.12 8.11 -11.31
CA LEU A 84 -8.94 9.30 -11.55
C LEU A 84 -8.08 10.54 -11.79
N ALA A 85 -7.02 10.73 -10.99
CA ALA A 85 -6.11 11.85 -11.14
C ALA A 85 -5.42 11.87 -12.51
N ILE A 86 -4.99 10.70 -13.01
CA ILE A 86 -4.44 10.59 -14.37
C ILE A 86 -5.49 10.97 -15.42
N GLN A 87 -6.72 10.50 -15.27
CA GLN A 87 -7.81 10.79 -16.22
C GLN A 87 -8.16 12.27 -16.31
N ILE A 88 -8.11 13.00 -15.18
CA ILE A 88 -8.36 14.46 -15.13
C ILE A 88 -7.10 15.30 -15.39
N GLY A 89 -5.96 14.66 -15.68
CA GLY A 89 -4.69 15.35 -15.94
C GLY A 89 -4.05 16.00 -14.71
N GLN A 90 -4.35 15.51 -13.51
CA GLN A 90 -3.80 16.01 -12.24
C GLN A 90 -2.72 15.08 -11.67
N LEU A 91 -1.81 15.67 -10.90
CA LEU A 91 -0.84 14.93 -10.09
C LEU A 91 -1.50 14.44 -8.81
N TYR A 92 -1.25 13.18 -8.46
CA TYR A 92 -1.70 12.54 -7.24
C TYR A 92 -0.51 12.19 -6.36
N ILE A 93 -0.58 12.61 -5.09
CA ILE A 93 0.36 12.23 -4.04
C ILE A 93 -0.50 11.78 -2.86
N GLN A 94 -0.28 10.57 -2.38
CA GLN A 94 -0.93 10.06 -1.17
C GLN A 94 -0.50 10.90 0.04
N ASN A 95 -1.48 11.38 0.82
CA ASN A 95 -1.29 12.07 2.11
C ASN A 95 -1.16 11.06 3.26
#